data_AF-A0A744FF36-F1
#
_entry.id   AF-A0A744FF36-F1
#
_cell.length_a   1.000
_cell.length_b   1.000
_cell.length_c   1.000
_cell.angle_alpha   90.00
_cell.angle_beta   90.00
_cell.angle_gamma   90.00
#
_symmetry.space_group_name_H-M   'P 1'
#
loop_
_entity.id
_entity.type
_entity.pdbx_description
1 polymer ?
#
loop_
_entity_poly.entity_id
_entity_poly.type
_entity_poly.pdbx_seq_one_letter_code
_entity_poly.pdbx_strand_id
1 'polypeptide(L)'
;MNEIINICSALRDNIIIDCGHTLISTNNKSYSFGKNGAPSPGEIESFRYGIKIFKTLKNSKKNARINLYLSDLVGIRGGNKERRCIYAEIHDGNKEKYIPKQYIELLDAEDIDYNDILINLQSKGNTVFKKTIKKVCHNINSIKHHPSYQESLYEKYNTLFLTSKENSTFSIFSPFLMNDEKECDFFDGTWWRYEDININNLWLIKLPLLRLKINPIINLYESGGRMLCPATYAGLISLYDNSFDHVAVYSREDDEYIGEKVIRGVIASNALDLSFSRNCIQVILTKDRQVELSYISDDDFHHKKYNFSESLSFVRYFMDKNSMKIL
;
A
#
# COMPACT_ATOMS: atom_id res chain seq x y z
N MET A 1 11.78 21.84 -3.19
CA MET A 1 12.32 21.35 -1.91
C MET A 1 11.81 22.16 -0.73
N ASN A 2 11.98 23.49 -0.70
CA ASN A 2 11.50 24.32 0.43
C ASN A 2 10.00 24.15 0.76
N GLU A 3 9.13 24.01 -0.26
CA GLU A 3 7.70 23.76 -0.04
C GLU A 3 7.43 22.38 0.62
N ILE A 4 8.16 21.35 0.21
CA ILE A 4 8.09 20.00 0.83
C ILE A 4 8.56 20.05 2.27
N ILE A 5 9.66 20.76 2.54
CA ILE A 5 10.19 20.94 3.90
C ILE A 5 9.14 21.64 4.80
N ASN A 6 8.48 22.68 4.29
CA ASN A 6 7.47 23.41 5.02
C ASN A 6 6.21 22.57 5.31
N ILE A 7 5.83 21.66 4.42
CA ILE A 7 4.69 20.76 4.67
C ILE A 7 5.11 19.64 5.64
N CYS A 8 6.31 19.09 5.45
CA CYS A 8 6.88 18.07 6.33
C CYS A 8 7.06 18.55 7.77
N SER A 9 7.28 19.85 8.02
CA SER A 9 7.39 20.39 9.37
C SER A 9 6.06 20.44 10.13
N ALA A 10 4.93 20.45 9.41
CA ALA A 10 3.58 20.40 9.98
C ALA A 10 3.13 18.97 10.36
N LEU A 11 3.91 17.94 9.98
CA LEU A 11 3.62 16.56 10.36
C LEU A 11 3.83 16.31 11.86
N ARG A 12 3.18 15.26 12.36
CA ARG A 12 3.41 14.68 13.69
C ARG A 12 4.87 14.25 13.87
N ASP A 13 5.24 13.89 15.10
CA ASP A 13 6.62 13.52 15.41
C ASP A 13 7.03 12.17 14.83
N ASN A 14 6.12 11.19 14.81
CA ASN A 14 6.39 9.88 14.21
C ASN A 14 6.00 9.90 12.72
N ILE A 15 6.95 9.60 11.85
CA ILE A 15 6.76 9.71 10.40
C ILE A 15 7.33 8.49 9.68
N ILE A 16 6.56 7.91 8.76
CA ILE A 16 7.02 6.86 7.86
C ILE A 16 7.19 7.44 6.47
N ILE A 17 8.39 7.29 5.90
CA ILE A 17 8.71 7.71 4.54
C ILE A 17 8.77 6.44 3.69
N ASP A 18 7.73 6.22 2.91
CA ASP A 18 7.63 5.09 2.00
C ASP A 18 8.29 5.44 0.67
N CYS A 19 9.53 5.00 0.54
CA CYS A 19 10.40 5.25 -0.61
C CYS A 19 11.31 4.03 -0.77
N GLY A 20 11.03 3.15 -1.74
CA GLY A 20 11.82 1.94 -1.94
C GLY A 20 10.98 0.70 -2.21
N HIS A 21 10.04 0.80 -3.15
CA HIS A 21 9.34 -0.37 -3.66
C HIS A 21 10.26 -1.10 -4.64
N THR A 22 10.58 -2.36 -4.39
CA THR A 22 11.53 -3.11 -5.22
C THR A 22 11.17 -4.58 -5.24
N LEU A 23 11.18 -5.21 -6.42
CA LEU A 23 10.94 -6.64 -6.53
C LEU A 23 12.02 -7.44 -5.79
N ILE A 24 11.63 -8.52 -5.12
CA ILE A 24 12.56 -9.51 -4.55
C ILE A 24 12.32 -10.87 -5.19
N SER A 25 13.41 -11.56 -5.50
CA SER A 25 13.40 -12.92 -6.05
C SER A 25 14.59 -13.71 -5.49
N THR A 26 14.54 -15.04 -5.62
CA THR A 26 15.65 -15.91 -5.19
C THR A 26 16.45 -16.39 -6.39
N ASN A 27 17.78 -16.24 -6.36
CA ASN A 27 18.69 -16.79 -7.35
C ASN A 27 19.79 -17.61 -6.65
N ASN A 28 19.99 -18.88 -7.05
CA ASN A 28 21.14 -19.72 -6.65
C ASN A 28 21.69 -19.53 -5.22
N LYS A 29 20.79 -19.49 -4.21
CA LYS A 29 21.02 -19.32 -2.75
C LYS A 29 21.16 -17.89 -2.20
N SER A 30 20.95 -16.85 -3.01
CA SER A 30 20.87 -15.45 -2.57
C SER A 30 19.58 -14.76 -3.05
N TYR A 31 19.35 -13.54 -2.55
CA TYR A 31 18.27 -12.67 -2.99
C TYR A 31 18.74 -11.75 -4.12
N SER A 32 17.85 -11.54 -5.08
CA SER A 32 18.03 -10.65 -6.22
C SER A 32 16.93 -9.61 -6.21
N PHE A 33 17.30 -8.34 -6.38
CA PHE A 33 16.40 -7.19 -6.25
C PHE A 33 16.11 -6.55 -7.60
N GLY A 34 14.88 -6.09 -7.82
CA GLY A 34 14.42 -5.56 -9.09
C GLY A 34 14.34 -6.63 -10.20
N LYS A 35 13.97 -6.21 -11.41
CA LYS A 35 13.72 -7.17 -12.53
C LYS A 35 14.99 -7.84 -13.06
N ASN A 36 16.10 -7.13 -13.02
CA ASN A 36 17.38 -7.56 -13.60
C ASN A 36 18.51 -7.62 -12.56
N GLY A 37 18.17 -7.82 -11.28
CA GLY A 37 19.16 -7.83 -10.19
C GLY A 37 19.61 -6.44 -9.73
N ALA A 38 18.93 -5.38 -10.17
CA ALA A 38 19.05 -4.03 -9.64
C ALA A 38 17.68 -3.33 -9.61
N PRO A 39 17.46 -2.39 -8.67
CA PRO A 39 16.36 -1.44 -8.76
C PRO A 39 16.43 -0.61 -10.05
N SER A 40 15.28 -0.15 -10.53
CA SER A 40 15.19 0.73 -11.69
C SER A 40 15.76 2.14 -11.39
N PRO A 41 16.04 2.96 -12.42
CA PRO A 41 16.44 4.34 -12.21
C PRO A 41 15.41 5.15 -11.40
N GLY A 42 14.12 4.98 -11.69
CA GLY A 42 13.06 5.69 -10.95
C GLY A 42 12.94 5.22 -9.49
N GLU A 43 13.15 3.93 -9.21
CA GLU A 43 13.21 3.37 -7.85
C GLU A 43 14.39 3.98 -7.07
N ILE A 44 15.56 4.10 -7.70
CA ILE A 44 16.77 4.73 -7.13
C ILE A 44 16.54 6.22 -6.86
N GLU A 45 15.97 6.97 -7.81
CA GLU A 45 15.69 8.40 -7.61
C GLU A 45 14.67 8.63 -6.49
N SER A 46 13.61 7.81 -6.43
CA SER A 46 12.61 7.87 -5.37
C SER A 46 13.23 7.63 -4.00
N PHE A 47 14.09 6.59 -3.88
CA PHE A 47 14.82 6.28 -2.65
C PHE A 47 15.74 7.43 -2.23
N ARG A 48 16.52 7.98 -3.18
CA ARG A 48 17.40 9.13 -2.92
C ARG A 48 16.61 10.37 -2.46
N TYR A 49 15.46 10.62 -3.05
CA TYR A 49 14.61 11.73 -2.65
C TYR A 49 14.00 11.52 -1.25
N GLY A 50 13.61 10.29 -0.93
CA GLY A 50 13.18 9.89 0.40
C GLY A 50 14.25 10.08 1.47
N ILE A 51 15.51 9.75 1.17
CA ILE A 51 16.67 10.05 2.04
C ILE A 51 16.77 11.56 2.34
N LYS A 52 16.59 12.42 1.33
CA LYS A 52 16.62 13.88 1.53
C LYS A 52 15.51 14.35 2.47
N ILE A 53 14.30 13.81 2.32
CA ILE A 53 13.17 14.09 3.19
C ILE A 53 13.47 13.60 4.62
N PHE A 54 13.98 12.38 4.76
CA PHE A 54 14.39 11.79 6.03
C PHE A 54 15.36 12.68 6.79
N LYS A 55 16.46 13.10 6.15
CA LYS A 55 17.46 13.99 6.78
C LYS A 55 16.85 15.31 7.23
N THR A 56 15.98 15.89 6.41
CA THR A 56 15.28 17.13 6.75
C THR A 56 14.42 16.95 8.01
N LEU A 57 13.66 15.86 8.09
CA LEU A 57 12.81 15.55 9.23
C LEU A 57 13.63 15.26 10.50
N LYS A 58 14.72 14.49 10.41
CA LYS A 58 15.62 14.23 11.53
C LYS A 58 16.30 15.51 12.03
N ASN A 59 16.72 16.42 11.15
CA ASN A 59 17.25 17.74 11.52
C ASN A 59 16.20 18.60 12.26
N SER A 60 14.93 18.38 11.96
CA SER A 60 13.78 19.00 12.65
C SER A 60 13.37 18.23 13.92
N LYS A 61 14.20 17.29 14.39
CA LYS A 61 14.00 16.44 15.57
C LYS A 61 12.77 15.53 15.51
N LYS A 62 12.31 15.20 14.31
CA LYS A 62 11.21 14.25 14.10
C LYS A 62 11.72 12.81 14.16
N ASN A 63 10.90 11.89 14.64
CA ASN A 63 11.12 10.44 14.63
C ASN A 63 10.69 9.87 13.27
N ALA A 64 11.46 10.20 12.23
CA ALA A 64 11.23 9.69 10.88
C ALA A 64 11.93 8.34 10.68
N ARG A 65 11.30 7.45 9.90
CA ARG A 65 11.89 6.19 9.43
C ARG A 65 11.65 6.01 7.94
N ILE A 66 12.61 5.40 7.25
CA ILE A 66 12.48 5.04 5.83
C ILE A 66 11.89 3.64 5.75
N ASN A 67 10.86 3.47 4.93
CA ASN A 67 10.26 2.18 4.64
C ASN A 67 10.67 1.68 3.25
N LEU A 68 11.34 0.53 3.24
CA LEU A 68 11.64 -0.27 2.06
C LEU A 68 10.56 -1.34 1.90
N TYR A 69 9.97 -1.40 0.71
CA TYR A 69 8.91 -2.34 0.41
C TYR A 69 9.35 -3.37 -0.64
N LEU A 70 9.52 -4.62 -0.21
CA LEU A 70 10.03 -5.71 -1.03
C LEU A 70 8.89 -6.52 -1.63
N SER A 71 8.82 -6.54 -2.96
CA SER A 71 7.69 -7.13 -3.69
C SER A 71 8.01 -8.53 -4.22
N ASP A 72 7.45 -9.56 -3.59
CA ASP A 72 7.60 -10.97 -4.02
C ASP A 72 6.51 -11.36 -5.04
N LEU A 73 6.37 -10.60 -6.13
CA LEU A 73 5.37 -10.92 -7.15
C LEU A 73 5.80 -12.11 -8.04
N VAL A 74 7.11 -12.21 -8.29
CA VAL A 74 7.71 -13.26 -9.13
C VAL A 74 7.83 -14.60 -8.39
N GLY A 75 7.94 -14.59 -7.07
CA GLY A 75 8.02 -15.79 -6.24
C GLY A 75 9.42 -16.02 -5.69
N ILE A 76 9.55 -15.92 -4.37
CA ILE A 76 10.70 -16.37 -3.58
C ILE A 76 10.66 -17.90 -3.53
N ARG A 77 11.81 -18.53 -3.79
CA ARG A 77 11.96 -19.98 -3.79
C ARG A 77 11.78 -20.49 -2.36
N GLY A 78 10.67 -21.19 -2.09
CA GLY A 78 10.29 -21.67 -0.76
C GLY A 78 8.97 -21.12 -0.23
N GLY A 79 8.32 -20.20 -0.96
CA GLY A 79 6.95 -19.76 -0.69
C GLY A 79 6.78 -19.17 0.70
N ASN A 80 5.68 -19.51 1.39
CA ASN A 80 5.37 -18.96 2.72
C ASN A 80 6.39 -19.34 3.79
N LYS A 81 7.10 -20.48 3.66
CA LYS A 81 8.13 -20.86 4.63
C LYS A 81 9.31 -19.90 4.55
N GLU A 82 9.81 -19.63 3.34
CA GLU A 82 10.92 -18.69 3.13
C GLU A 82 10.54 -17.27 3.55
N ARG A 83 9.33 -16.81 3.23
CA ARG A 83 8.83 -15.49 3.66
C ARG A 83 8.86 -15.31 5.18
N ARG A 84 8.50 -16.35 5.93
CA ARG A 84 8.57 -16.32 7.40
C ARG A 84 10.00 -16.21 7.90
N CYS A 85 10.94 -16.93 7.28
CA CYS A 85 12.36 -16.78 7.60
C CYS A 85 12.83 -15.34 7.38
N ILE A 86 12.50 -14.75 6.22
CA ILE A 86 12.87 -13.36 5.92
C ILE A 86 12.32 -12.39 6.97
N TYR A 87 11.04 -12.54 7.32
CA TYR A 87 10.42 -11.67 8.32
C TYR A 87 11.10 -11.80 9.69
N ALA A 88 11.37 -13.02 10.15
CA ALA A 88 12.09 -13.26 11.39
C ALA A 88 13.50 -12.64 11.36
N GLU A 89 14.23 -12.81 10.26
CA GLU A 89 15.59 -12.26 10.13
C GLU A 89 15.60 -10.73 10.09
N ILE A 90 14.63 -10.09 9.44
CA ILE A 90 14.45 -8.64 9.49
C ILE A 90 14.17 -8.17 10.93
N HIS A 91 13.29 -8.87 11.64
CA HIS A 91 12.93 -8.56 13.03
C HIS A 91 14.12 -8.73 13.99
N ASP A 92 14.97 -9.73 13.76
CA ASP A 92 16.18 -10.01 14.55
C ASP A 92 17.35 -9.07 14.19
N GLY A 93 17.12 -8.04 13.38
CA GLY A 93 18.11 -7.03 13.00
C GLY A 93 19.01 -7.43 11.82
N ASN A 94 18.85 -8.63 11.27
CA ASN A 94 19.62 -9.14 10.12
C ASN A 94 19.04 -8.64 8.78
N LYS A 95 18.86 -7.32 8.68
CA LYS A 95 18.15 -6.65 7.58
C LYS A 95 18.99 -6.33 6.35
N GLU A 96 20.30 -6.14 6.51
CA GLU A 96 21.19 -5.65 5.44
C GLU A 96 21.12 -6.50 4.17
N LYS A 97 21.07 -7.83 4.32
CA LYS A 97 20.94 -8.77 3.19
C LYS A 97 19.63 -8.66 2.40
N TYR A 98 18.67 -7.89 2.90
CA TYR A 98 17.38 -7.60 2.27
C TYR A 98 17.31 -6.20 1.67
N ILE A 99 18.38 -5.42 1.76
CA ILE A 99 18.48 -4.09 1.17
C ILE A 99 19.24 -4.21 -0.16
N PRO A 100 18.70 -3.70 -1.28
CA PRO A 100 19.45 -3.63 -2.54
C PRO A 100 20.78 -2.89 -2.36
N LYS A 101 21.84 -3.38 -3.00
CA LYS A 101 23.19 -2.80 -2.88
C LYS A 101 23.23 -1.31 -3.21
N GLN A 102 22.50 -0.89 -4.24
CA GLN A 102 22.41 0.52 -4.65
C GLN A 102 21.78 1.40 -3.57
N TYR A 103 20.89 0.86 -2.74
CA TYR A 103 20.31 1.59 -1.62
C TYR A 103 21.27 1.64 -0.45
N ILE A 104 21.99 0.55 -0.16
CA ILE A 104 23.10 0.54 0.81
C ILE A 104 24.11 1.64 0.48
N GLU A 105 24.57 1.72 -0.77
CA GLU A 105 25.51 2.76 -1.23
C GLU A 105 24.99 4.19 -0.97
N LEU A 106 23.68 4.43 -1.10
CA LEU A 106 23.06 5.72 -0.82
C LEU A 106 22.90 6.00 0.68
N LEU A 107 22.60 4.97 1.49
CA LEU A 107 22.48 5.09 2.94
C LEU A 107 23.85 5.36 3.58
N ASP A 108 24.87 4.61 3.17
CA ASP A 108 26.26 4.73 3.64
C ASP A 108 26.84 6.11 3.28
N ALA A 109 26.59 6.60 2.07
CA ALA A 109 27.04 7.91 1.64
C ALA A 109 26.46 9.07 2.47
N GLU A 110 25.32 8.85 3.12
CA GLU A 110 24.59 9.83 3.90
C GLU A 110 24.63 9.55 5.42
N ASP A 111 25.41 8.55 5.84
CA ASP A 111 25.60 8.10 7.24
C ASP A 111 24.27 7.78 7.95
N ILE A 112 23.39 7.03 7.28
CA ILE A 112 22.08 6.65 7.82
C ILE A 112 22.16 5.30 8.53
N ASP A 113 21.81 5.27 9.82
CA ASP A 113 21.68 4.03 10.59
C ASP A 113 20.58 3.13 10.00
N TYR A 114 20.92 1.88 9.72
CA TYR A 114 19.96 0.89 9.24
C TYR A 114 18.78 0.69 10.20
N ASN A 115 18.90 1.01 11.49
CA ASN A 115 17.78 1.03 12.47
C ASN A 115 16.66 2.00 12.14
N ASP A 116 16.95 3.04 11.36
CA ASP A 116 15.94 3.94 10.81
C ASP A 116 15.29 3.37 9.53
N ILE A 117 15.72 2.18 9.07
CA ILE A 117 15.17 1.48 7.90
C ILE A 117 14.22 0.36 8.35
N LEU A 118 12.97 0.46 7.92
CA LEU A 118 11.94 -0.56 8.03
C LEU A 118 11.87 -1.34 6.72
N ILE A 119 11.78 -2.66 6.80
CA ILE A 119 11.61 -3.52 5.62
C ILE A 119 10.29 -4.27 5.73
N ASN A 120 9.43 -4.09 4.74
CA ASN A 120 8.13 -4.75 4.64
C ASN A 120 8.04 -5.57 3.36
N LEU A 121 7.29 -6.68 3.38
CA LEU A 121 7.19 -7.61 2.25
C LEU A 121 5.78 -7.64 1.66
N GLN A 122 5.68 -7.45 0.34
CA GLN A 122 4.50 -7.79 -0.43
C GLN A 122 4.49 -9.27 -0.75
N SER A 123 3.49 -10.00 -0.26
CA SER A 123 3.31 -11.40 -0.63
C SER A 123 2.65 -11.56 -2.01
N LYS A 124 3.02 -12.63 -2.72
CA LYS A 124 2.22 -13.11 -3.85
C LYS A 124 0.88 -13.64 -3.32
N GLY A 125 -0.22 -13.10 -3.83
CA GLY A 125 -1.56 -13.61 -3.51
C GLY A 125 -1.68 -15.13 -3.74
N ASN A 126 -2.32 -15.82 -2.79
CA ASN A 126 -2.49 -17.28 -2.83
C ASN A 126 -3.54 -17.73 -3.88
N THR A 127 -3.65 -19.04 -4.10
CA THR A 127 -4.54 -19.62 -5.13
C THR A 127 -6.02 -19.34 -4.86
N VAL A 128 -6.46 -19.45 -3.61
CA VAL A 128 -7.85 -19.16 -3.17
C VAL A 128 -8.22 -17.71 -3.49
N PHE A 129 -7.31 -16.79 -3.16
CA PHE A 129 -7.45 -15.38 -3.43
C PHE A 129 -7.59 -15.10 -4.94
N LYS A 130 -6.72 -15.67 -5.77
CA LYS A 130 -6.79 -15.52 -7.24
C LYS A 130 -8.09 -16.07 -7.83
N LYS A 131 -8.61 -17.19 -7.31
CA LYS A 131 -9.92 -17.74 -7.73
C LYS A 131 -11.06 -16.78 -7.38
N THR A 132 -11.02 -16.19 -6.18
CA THR A 132 -12.03 -15.24 -5.70
C THR A 132 -12.07 -13.98 -6.58
N ILE A 133 -10.90 -13.40 -6.88
CA ILE A 133 -10.74 -12.29 -7.84
C ILE A 133 -11.42 -12.61 -9.17
N LYS A 134 -11.07 -13.74 -9.78
CA LYS A 134 -11.59 -14.12 -11.11
C LYS A 134 -13.11 -14.21 -11.12
N LYS A 135 -13.69 -14.77 -10.06
CA LYS A 135 -15.15 -14.89 -9.90
C LYS A 135 -15.83 -13.52 -9.79
N VAL A 136 -15.27 -12.61 -9.01
CA VAL A 136 -15.81 -11.25 -8.86
C VAL A 136 -15.67 -10.46 -10.17
N CYS A 137 -14.51 -10.50 -10.83
CA CYS A 137 -14.31 -9.87 -12.13
C CYS A 137 -15.29 -10.39 -13.19
N HIS A 138 -15.57 -11.70 -13.20
CA HIS A 138 -16.56 -12.28 -14.11
C HIS A 138 -17.97 -11.72 -13.85
N ASN A 139 -18.39 -11.67 -12.58
CA ASN A 139 -19.70 -11.12 -12.20
C ASN A 139 -19.84 -9.63 -12.54
N ILE A 140 -18.79 -8.84 -12.32
CA ILE A 140 -18.79 -7.42 -12.70
C ILE A 140 -19.00 -7.29 -14.21
N ASN A 141 -18.25 -8.06 -15.00
CA ASN A 141 -18.34 -8.01 -16.46
C ASN A 141 -19.70 -8.43 -17.01
N SER A 142 -20.42 -9.32 -16.33
CA SER A 142 -21.76 -9.74 -16.77
C SER A 142 -22.84 -8.69 -16.49
N ILE A 143 -22.66 -7.83 -15.48
CA ILE A 143 -23.70 -6.86 -15.09
C ILE A 143 -23.35 -5.39 -15.39
N LYS A 144 -22.10 -5.08 -15.78
CA LYS A 144 -21.63 -3.69 -16.01
C LYS A 144 -22.40 -2.87 -17.04
N HIS A 145 -23.21 -3.51 -17.87
CA HIS A 145 -24.05 -2.85 -18.87
C HIS A 145 -25.42 -2.41 -18.32
N HIS A 146 -25.80 -2.83 -17.11
CA HIS A 146 -27.03 -2.38 -16.46
C HIS A 146 -26.86 -0.96 -15.88
N PRO A 147 -27.85 -0.06 -16.01
CA PRO A 147 -27.74 1.32 -15.52
C PRO A 147 -27.40 1.46 -14.02
N SER A 148 -27.86 0.53 -13.18
CA SER A 148 -27.64 0.54 -11.72
C SER A 148 -26.58 -0.44 -11.24
N TYR A 149 -25.73 -0.97 -12.14
CA TYR A 149 -24.81 -2.05 -11.79
C TYR A 149 -23.86 -1.70 -10.64
N GLN A 150 -23.43 -0.44 -10.52
CA GLN A 150 -22.53 -0.01 -9.45
C GLN A 150 -23.21 -0.06 -8.09
N GLU A 151 -24.48 0.34 -8.02
CA GLU A 151 -25.29 0.23 -6.81
C GLU A 151 -25.59 -1.23 -6.48
N SER A 152 -25.95 -2.06 -7.47
CA SER A 152 -26.14 -3.51 -7.26
C SER A 152 -24.87 -4.23 -6.82
N LEU A 153 -23.71 -3.83 -7.33
CA LEU A 153 -22.41 -4.30 -6.86
C LEU A 153 -22.13 -3.82 -5.43
N TYR A 154 -22.48 -2.58 -5.13
CA TYR A 154 -22.39 -2.03 -3.78
C TYR A 154 -23.34 -2.73 -2.82
N GLU A 155 -24.56 -3.11 -3.17
CA GLU A 155 -25.42 -3.87 -2.26
C GLU A 155 -24.92 -5.30 -2.06
N LYS A 156 -24.46 -5.92 -3.15
CA LYS A 156 -24.01 -7.32 -3.15
C LYS A 156 -22.70 -7.53 -2.41
N TYR A 157 -21.78 -6.59 -2.62
CA TYR A 157 -20.44 -6.67 -2.06
C TYR A 157 -20.28 -5.70 -0.89
N ASN A 158 -21.07 -4.64 -0.76
CA ASN A 158 -20.81 -3.49 0.12
C ASN A 158 -19.47 -2.84 -0.22
N THR A 159 -19.25 -2.67 -1.52
CA THR A 159 -18.07 -1.97 -2.04
C THR A 159 -18.36 -1.14 -3.29
N LEU A 160 -17.67 -0.01 -3.38
CA LEU A 160 -17.62 0.84 -4.56
C LEU A 160 -16.53 0.34 -5.52
N PHE A 161 -16.93 -0.10 -6.71
CA PHE A 161 -16.00 -0.47 -7.78
C PHE A 161 -15.71 0.75 -8.64
N LEU A 162 -14.46 1.24 -8.60
CA LEU A 162 -14.02 2.34 -9.44
C LEU A 162 -13.59 1.82 -10.82
N THR A 163 -13.73 2.69 -11.81
CA THR A 163 -13.22 2.46 -13.17
C THR A 163 -11.87 3.15 -13.31
N SER A 164 -10.89 2.46 -13.91
CA SER A 164 -9.60 3.10 -14.25
C SER A 164 -9.75 4.06 -15.42
N LYS A 165 -8.72 4.88 -15.65
CA LYS A 165 -8.60 5.72 -16.87
C LYS A 165 -8.68 4.87 -18.16
N GLU A 166 -8.30 3.59 -18.10
CA GLU A 166 -8.36 2.63 -19.21
C GLU A 166 -9.69 1.88 -19.29
N ASN A 167 -10.77 2.36 -18.64
CA ASN A 167 -12.07 1.69 -18.57
C ASN A 167 -12.03 0.26 -17.99
N SER A 168 -10.97 -0.09 -17.27
CA SER A 168 -10.87 -1.35 -16.55
C SER A 168 -11.62 -1.23 -15.22
N THR A 169 -12.62 -2.07 -14.99
CA THR A 169 -13.31 -2.15 -13.68
C THR A 169 -12.47 -2.99 -12.73
N PHE A 170 -12.22 -2.53 -11.49
CA PHE A 170 -11.28 -3.22 -10.61
C PHE A 170 -11.74 -3.48 -9.16
N SER A 171 -11.41 -4.68 -8.65
CA SER A 171 -10.44 -4.95 -7.56
C SER A 171 -10.84 -6.03 -6.51
N ILE A 172 -9.85 -6.79 -5.99
CA ILE A 172 -9.78 -7.36 -4.62
C ILE A 172 -8.31 -7.35 -4.11
N PHE A 173 -8.16 -7.20 -2.79
CA PHE A 173 -7.01 -7.16 -1.86
C PHE A 173 -5.90 -8.23 -1.95
N SER A 174 -4.60 -7.88 -1.99
CA SER A 174 -3.57 -8.81 -1.48
C SER A 174 -3.49 -8.67 0.04
N PRO A 175 -3.54 -9.76 0.83
CA PRO A 175 -3.10 -9.69 2.21
C PRO A 175 -1.64 -9.26 2.24
N PHE A 176 -1.44 -8.11 2.87
CA PHE A 176 -0.30 -7.95 3.77
C PHE A 176 -0.32 -9.11 4.74
N LEU A 177 0.87 -9.63 5.04
CA LEU A 177 1.05 -10.31 6.30
C LEU A 177 0.85 -9.25 7.39
N MET A 178 -0.33 -9.24 8.02
CA MET A 178 -0.28 -9.13 9.46
C MET A 178 0.48 -10.36 9.98
N ASN A 179 1.19 -10.23 11.11
CA ASN A 179 1.81 -11.37 11.77
C ASN A 179 0.76 -12.52 11.86
N ASP A 180 1.16 -13.74 11.50
CA ASP A 180 0.33 -14.96 11.56
C ASP A 180 -0.32 -15.17 12.94
N GLU A 181 0.36 -14.75 14.01
CA GLU A 181 -0.21 -14.69 15.37
C GLU A 181 -1.31 -13.65 15.48
N LYS A 182 -1.12 -12.44 14.94
CA LYS A 182 -2.17 -11.40 14.94
C LYS A 182 -3.35 -11.78 14.05
N GLU A 183 -3.12 -12.45 12.93
CA GLU A 183 -4.20 -12.98 12.08
C GLU A 183 -4.94 -14.13 12.78
N CYS A 184 -4.24 -14.97 13.54
CA CYS A 184 -4.87 -16.03 14.33
C CYS A 184 -5.61 -15.52 15.57
N ASP A 185 -5.07 -14.56 16.29
CA ASP A 185 -5.76 -13.89 17.39
C ASP A 185 -7.01 -13.17 16.87
N PHE A 186 -6.89 -12.57 15.69
CA PHE A 186 -8.01 -11.89 15.04
C PHE A 186 -9.13 -12.85 14.59
N PHE A 187 -8.77 -13.96 13.92
CA PHE A 187 -9.75 -14.93 13.42
C PHE A 187 -10.16 -15.98 14.47
N ASP A 188 -9.68 -15.86 15.71
CA ASP A 188 -9.92 -16.83 16.78
C ASP A 188 -9.49 -18.26 16.39
N GLY A 189 -8.23 -18.35 15.91
CA GLY A 189 -7.56 -19.60 15.58
C GLY A 189 -7.07 -19.70 14.12
N THR A 190 -6.71 -20.92 13.72
CA THR A 190 -6.04 -21.22 12.44
C THR A 190 -7.00 -21.72 11.37
N TRP A 191 -8.30 -21.79 11.66
CA TRP A 191 -9.29 -22.43 10.79
C TRP A 191 -9.36 -21.76 9.41
N TRP A 192 -9.23 -20.45 9.34
CA TRP A 192 -9.21 -19.67 8.08
C TRP A 192 -8.11 -20.11 7.09
N ARG A 193 -7.14 -20.90 7.53
CA ARG A 193 -6.05 -21.45 6.71
C ARG A 193 -6.46 -22.65 5.85
N TYR A 194 -7.63 -23.25 6.07
CA TYR A 194 -8.08 -24.45 5.34
C TYR A 194 -9.03 -24.08 4.18
N GLU A 195 -8.79 -24.64 2.98
CA GLU A 195 -9.51 -24.27 1.75
C GLU A 195 -10.99 -24.70 1.72
N ASP A 196 -11.40 -25.62 2.60
CA ASP A 196 -12.69 -26.33 2.52
C ASP A 196 -13.75 -25.86 3.55
N ILE A 197 -13.55 -24.71 4.19
CA ILE A 197 -14.44 -24.24 5.26
C ILE A 197 -15.66 -23.48 4.71
N ASN A 198 -16.86 -23.95 5.10
CA ASN A 198 -18.12 -23.24 4.89
C ASN A 198 -18.33 -22.18 5.98
N ILE A 199 -18.33 -20.90 5.59
CA ILE A 199 -18.54 -19.74 6.48
C ILE A 199 -20.03 -19.52 6.72
N ASN A 200 -20.45 -19.44 7.99
CA ASN A 200 -21.85 -19.15 8.35
C ASN A 200 -22.09 -17.64 8.60
N ASN A 201 -23.36 -17.21 8.54
CA ASN A 201 -23.74 -15.80 8.78
C ASN A 201 -23.49 -15.32 10.21
N LEU A 202 -23.53 -16.22 11.21
CA LEU A 202 -23.22 -15.88 12.60
C LEU A 202 -21.74 -15.52 12.79
N TRP A 203 -20.83 -16.09 12.00
CA TRP A 203 -19.40 -15.76 11.99
C TRP A 203 -19.15 -14.39 11.37
N LEU A 204 -19.95 -13.99 10.38
CA LEU A 204 -19.95 -12.61 9.86
C LEU A 204 -20.35 -11.61 10.94
N ILE A 205 -21.22 -12.00 11.86
CA ILE A 205 -21.67 -11.16 12.97
C ILE A 205 -20.61 -11.08 14.07
N LYS A 206 -19.86 -12.16 14.31
CA LYS A 206 -18.84 -12.24 15.37
C LYS A 206 -17.43 -11.78 14.96
N LEU A 207 -17.05 -11.87 13.69
CA LEU A 207 -15.71 -11.56 13.17
C LEU A 207 -15.79 -10.50 12.04
N PRO A 208 -15.76 -9.20 12.36
CA PRO A 208 -16.03 -8.14 11.38
C PRO A 208 -14.99 -7.99 10.24
N LEU A 209 -13.74 -8.46 10.35
CA LEU A 209 -12.83 -8.52 9.18
C LEU A 209 -13.09 -9.74 8.28
N LEU A 210 -13.87 -10.74 8.73
CA LEU A 210 -14.58 -11.66 7.84
C LEU A 210 -15.59 -10.87 6.99
N ARG A 211 -16.08 -9.72 7.50
CA ARG A 211 -16.72 -8.71 6.68
C ARG A 211 -15.76 -7.86 5.88
N LEU A 212 -14.46 -7.71 6.08
CA LEU A 212 -13.62 -7.07 5.04
C LEU A 212 -13.28 -8.03 3.87
N LYS A 213 -13.47 -9.33 4.10
CA LYS A 213 -13.71 -10.32 3.03
C LYS A 213 -15.11 -10.18 2.38
N ILE A 214 -16.08 -9.47 3.01
CA ILE A 214 -17.54 -9.45 2.68
C ILE A 214 -18.18 -8.02 2.62
N ASN A 215 -17.41 -6.94 2.77
CA ASN A 215 -17.64 -5.48 2.80
C ASN A 215 -16.31 -4.80 2.36
N PRO A 216 -16.03 -4.71 1.06
CA PRO A 216 -14.74 -4.39 0.50
C PRO A 216 -14.52 -2.90 0.25
N ILE A 217 -14.87 -2.00 1.15
CA ILE A 217 -14.07 -0.77 1.17
C ILE A 217 -12.76 -1.32 1.76
N ILE A 218 -11.71 -1.65 0.99
CA ILE A 218 -11.23 -0.97 -0.20
C ILE A 218 -10.43 -1.90 -1.07
N ASN A 219 -10.76 -1.80 -2.34
CA ASN A 219 -10.19 -2.60 -3.37
C ASN A 219 -9.97 -1.63 -4.53
N LEU A 220 -8.72 -1.22 -4.75
CA LEU A 220 -8.34 -0.51 -5.96
C LEU A 220 -7.10 -1.24 -6.50
N TYR A 221 -7.32 -2.07 -7.53
CA TYR A 221 -6.26 -2.79 -8.24
C TYR A 221 -6.25 -2.21 -9.63
N GLU A 222 -5.34 -1.28 -9.87
CA GLU A 222 -5.17 -0.74 -11.21
C GLU A 222 -4.11 -1.56 -11.92
N SER A 223 -4.51 -2.26 -12.99
CA SER A 223 -3.60 -3.05 -13.84
C SER A 223 -2.64 -2.19 -14.64
N GLY A 224 -2.98 -0.92 -14.85
CA GLY A 224 -2.06 0.07 -15.41
C GLY A 224 -0.93 0.30 -14.41
N GLY A 225 0.33 0.14 -14.82
CA GLY A 225 1.49 0.34 -13.96
C GLY A 225 1.93 -0.88 -13.15
N ARG A 226 3.24 -1.04 -12.95
CA ARG A 226 3.89 -2.30 -12.48
C ARG A 226 4.46 -2.22 -11.06
N MET A 227 4.43 -1.06 -10.43
CA MET A 227 5.15 -0.81 -9.18
C MET A 227 4.24 -1.08 -7.98
N LEU A 228 3.26 -0.21 -7.74
CA LEU A 228 2.37 -0.30 -6.59
C LEU A 228 0.94 -0.61 -7.05
N CYS A 229 0.14 -1.23 -6.20
CA CYS A 229 -1.31 -1.12 -6.31
C CYS A 229 -1.85 -0.40 -5.08
N PRO A 230 -2.95 0.34 -5.18
CA PRO A 230 -3.52 1.07 -4.04
C PRO A 230 -3.77 0.19 -2.82
N ALA A 231 -4.19 -1.06 -3.00
CA ALA A 231 -4.39 -2.01 -1.89
C ALA A 231 -3.09 -2.29 -1.15
N THR A 232 -1.96 -2.37 -1.87
CA THR A 232 -0.63 -2.41 -1.27
C THR A 232 -0.42 -1.15 -0.42
N TYR A 233 -0.56 0.04 -0.99
CA TYR A 233 -0.30 1.24 -0.21
C TYR A 233 -1.22 1.39 1.03
N ALA A 234 -2.49 1.00 0.91
CA ALA A 234 -3.46 0.99 1.99
C ALA A 234 -3.01 0.14 3.18
N GLY A 235 -2.62 -1.10 2.91
CA GLY A 235 -2.23 -2.02 3.96
C GLY A 235 -0.89 -1.62 4.59
N LEU A 236 0.01 -1.00 3.83
CA LEU A 236 1.24 -0.42 4.36
C LEU A 236 0.93 0.67 5.39
N ILE A 237 0.03 1.61 5.06
CA ILE A 237 -0.39 2.63 6.03
C ILE A 237 -1.00 1.96 7.26
N SER A 238 -1.88 0.98 7.07
CA SER A 238 -2.56 0.27 8.16
C SER A 238 -1.64 -0.57 9.06
N LEU A 239 -0.35 -0.75 8.74
CA LEU A 239 0.62 -1.39 9.66
C LEU A 239 0.97 -0.52 10.87
N TYR A 240 0.78 0.79 10.75
CA TYR A 240 1.09 1.77 11.78
C TYR A 240 -0.20 2.23 12.46
N ASP A 241 -0.11 2.75 13.69
CA ASP A 241 -1.24 3.39 14.36
C ASP A 241 -1.35 4.88 13.96
N ASN A 242 -2.37 5.57 14.48
CA ASN A 242 -2.66 6.97 14.14
C ASN A 242 -1.65 7.98 14.72
N SER A 243 -0.64 7.54 15.47
CA SER A 243 0.45 8.43 15.88
C SER A 243 1.46 8.69 14.75
N PHE A 244 1.40 7.91 13.67
CA PHE A 244 2.30 8.03 12.52
C PHE A 244 1.66 8.75 11.34
N ASP A 245 2.33 9.78 10.85
CA ASP A 245 2.05 10.39 9.54
C ASP A 245 2.88 9.70 8.43
N HIS A 246 2.43 9.83 7.18
CA HIS A 246 2.99 9.09 6.04
C HIS A 246 3.47 10.02 4.94
N VAL A 247 4.63 9.70 4.36
CA VAL A 247 5.16 10.37 3.17
C VAL A 247 5.43 9.31 2.10
N ALA A 248 4.68 9.31 1.01
CA ALA A 248 4.94 8.48 -0.15
C ALA A 248 5.87 9.19 -1.14
N VAL A 249 6.94 8.52 -1.58
CA VAL A 249 7.88 9.05 -2.57
C VAL A 249 8.06 8.05 -3.70
N TYR A 250 7.64 8.41 -4.90
CA TYR A 250 7.60 7.50 -6.05
C TYR A 250 7.89 8.20 -7.38
N SER A 251 8.12 7.44 -8.45
CA SER A 251 8.41 7.97 -9.79
C SER A 251 7.41 7.50 -10.85
N ARG A 252 6.95 8.42 -11.69
CA ARG A 252 6.15 8.12 -12.90
C ARG A 252 6.95 7.39 -13.98
N GLU A 253 8.28 7.32 -13.86
CA GLU A 253 9.13 6.51 -14.75
C GLU A 253 8.83 5.01 -14.61
N ASP A 254 8.56 4.56 -13.38
CA ASP A 254 8.28 3.15 -13.09
C ASP A 254 6.82 2.77 -13.27
N ASP A 255 5.94 3.75 -13.04
CA ASP A 255 4.50 3.58 -13.08
C ASP A 255 3.82 4.92 -13.35
N GLU A 256 3.30 5.12 -14.57
CA GLU A 256 2.75 6.42 -14.96
C GLU A 256 1.53 6.86 -14.16
N TYR A 257 0.88 5.94 -13.42
CA TYR A 257 -0.33 6.20 -12.64
C TYR A 257 -0.06 6.17 -11.11
N ILE A 258 1.20 6.15 -10.69
CA ILE A 258 1.57 5.93 -9.28
C ILE A 258 0.99 6.98 -8.34
N GLY A 259 0.86 8.23 -8.80
CA GLY A 259 0.25 9.31 -8.03
C GLY A 259 -1.20 9.01 -7.68
N GLU A 260 -1.99 8.68 -8.69
CA GLU A 260 -3.38 8.28 -8.52
C GLU A 260 -3.52 7.05 -7.64
N LYS A 261 -2.60 6.09 -7.75
CA LYS A 261 -2.65 4.85 -6.96
C LYS A 261 -2.40 5.07 -5.47
N VAL A 262 -1.49 5.97 -5.11
CA VAL A 262 -1.19 6.30 -3.72
C VAL A 262 -2.36 7.04 -3.07
N ILE A 263 -2.95 8.06 -3.71
CA ILE A 263 -4.16 8.75 -3.20
C ILE A 263 -5.30 7.75 -2.96
N ARG A 264 -5.51 6.87 -3.94
CA ARG A 264 -6.44 5.75 -3.85
C ARG A 264 -6.14 4.83 -2.67
N GLY A 265 -4.87 4.58 -2.36
CA GLY A 265 -4.44 3.80 -1.20
C GLY A 265 -4.66 4.52 0.15
N VAL A 266 -4.67 5.85 0.18
CA VAL A 266 -5.02 6.63 1.37
C VAL A 266 -6.53 6.62 1.62
N ILE A 267 -7.32 6.92 0.58
CA ILE A 267 -8.79 6.72 0.58
C ILE A 267 -9.09 5.29 1.03
N ALA A 268 -8.24 4.36 0.57
CA ALA A 268 -8.27 3.02 1.04
C ALA A 268 -8.11 2.96 2.56
N SER A 269 -6.92 3.15 3.09
CA SER A 269 -6.68 3.01 4.53
C SER A 269 -7.76 3.65 5.43
N ASN A 270 -8.24 4.85 5.10
CA ASN A 270 -9.32 5.54 5.82
C ASN A 270 -10.66 4.77 5.88
N ALA A 271 -11.03 4.02 4.85
CA ALA A 271 -12.26 3.24 4.90
C ALA A 271 -12.11 1.86 5.58
N LEU A 272 -10.87 1.38 5.81
CA LEU A 272 -10.62 0.18 6.64
C LEU A 272 -10.73 0.53 8.12
N ASP A 273 -10.24 1.72 8.48
CA ASP A 273 -10.10 2.19 9.84
C ASP A 273 -10.93 3.46 10.06
N LEU A 274 -12.08 3.32 10.70
CA LEU A 274 -12.94 4.46 11.03
C LEU A 274 -12.29 5.46 12.00
N SER A 275 -11.17 5.10 12.62
CA SER A 275 -10.37 5.99 13.48
C SER A 275 -9.21 6.66 12.74
N PHE A 276 -9.06 6.43 11.44
CA PHE A 276 -7.95 6.97 10.64
C PHE A 276 -7.84 8.49 10.79
N SER A 277 -6.74 8.95 11.39
CA SER A 277 -6.50 10.37 11.67
C SER A 277 -5.04 10.70 11.41
N ARG A 278 -4.63 10.62 10.14
CA ARG A 278 -3.22 10.75 9.73
C ARG A 278 -3.08 11.72 8.58
N ASN A 279 -1.99 12.47 8.61
CA ASN A 279 -1.57 13.24 7.44
C ASN A 279 -0.85 12.32 6.46
N CYS A 280 -1.12 12.51 5.17
CA CYS A 280 -0.42 11.81 4.10
C CYS A 280 0.12 12.83 3.08
N ILE A 281 1.44 12.86 2.91
CA ILE A 281 2.11 13.60 1.85
C ILE A 281 2.43 12.63 0.73
N GLN A 282 2.22 13.05 -0.51
CA GLN A 282 2.66 12.33 -1.68
C GLN A 282 3.61 13.22 -2.49
N VAL A 283 4.78 12.68 -2.81
CA VAL A 283 5.82 13.28 -3.63
C VAL A 283 6.07 12.38 -4.83
N ILE A 284 5.66 12.80 -6.02
CA ILE A 284 5.80 12.04 -7.26
C ILE A 284 6.82 12.72 -8.18
N LEU A 285 7.86 11.99 -8.57
CA LEU A 285 8.85 12.44 -9.54
C LEU A 285 8.31 12.19 -10.96
N THR A 286 8.23 13.23 -11.78
CA THR A 286 7.80 13.09 -13.17
C THR A 286 8.94 12.63 -14.06
N LYS A 287 8.60 12.14 -15.26
CA LYS A 287 9.61 11.74 -16.28
C LYS A 287 10.51 12.90 -16.69
N ASP A 288 9.99 14.12 -16.62
CA ASP A 288 10.70 15.37 -16.92
C ASP A 288 11.41 15.97 -15.69
N ARG A 289 11.54 15.19 -14.60
CA ARG A 289 12.21 15.56 -13.34
C ARG A 289 11.56 16.72 -12.58
N GLN A 290 10.30 17.02 -12.87
CA GLN A 290 9.48 17.88 -12.02
C GLN A 290 8.99 17.09 -10.81
N VAL A 291 8.54 17.80 -9.78
CA VAL A 291 7.96 17.18 -8.58
C VAL A 291 6.48 17.52 -8.54
N GLU A 292 5.65 16.50 -8.55
CA GLU A 292 4.24 16.59 -8.25
C GLU A 292 4.03 16.33 -6.76
N LEU A 293 3.23 17.17 -6.13
CA LEU A 293 2.98 17.13 -4.70
C LEU A 293 1.47 17.13 -4.44
N SER A 294 1.04 16.27 -3.52
CA SER A 294 -0.28 16.37 -2.90
C SER A 294 -0.15 16.18 -1.39
N TYR A 295 -1.06 16.82 -0.65
CA TYR A 295 -1.14 16.74 0.81
C TYR A 295 -2.58 16.46 1.18
N ILE A 296 -2.76 15.39 1.95
CA ILE A 296 -4.02 14.96 2.49
C ILE A 296 -3.94 15.20 4.00
N SER A 297 -4.78 16.10 4.49
CA SER A 297 -4.91 16.35 5.93
C SER A 297 -5.80 15.30 6.57
N ASP A 298 -5.56 15.02 7.84
CA ASP A 298 -6.49 14.23 8.65
C ASP A 298 -7.89 14.86 8.75
N ASP A 299 -8.00 16.19 8.71
CA ASP A 299 -9.27 16.93 8.68
C ASP A 299 -10.08 16.68 7.40
N ASP A 300 -9.45 16.19 6.32
CA ASP A 300 -10.14 15.87 5.06
C ASP A 300 -11.01 14.62 5.15
N PHE A 301 -10.88 13.85 6.24
CA PHE A 301 -11.68 12.67 6.47
C PHE A 301 -12.89 12.98 7.36
N HIS A 302 -14.09 12.69 6.84
CA HIS A 302 -15.31 12.79 7.62
C HIS A 302 -15.76 11.39 8.05
N HIS A 303 -15.75 11.12 9.36
CA HIS A 303 -16.10 9.83 9.94
C HIS A 303 -17.61 9.60 9.96
N LYS A 304 -18.18 9.03 8.89
CA LYS A 304 -19.59 8.60 8.85
C LYS A 304 -19.77 7.31 8.04
N LYS A 305 -20.79 6.52 8.40
CA LYS A 305 -21.29 5.44 7.53
C LYS A 305 -21.96 6.09 6.32
N TYR A 306 -21.47 5.76 5.13
CA TYR A 306 -22.01 6.28 3.90
C TYR A 306 -22.91 5.25 3.22
N ASN A 307 -24.03 5.68 2.67
CA ASN A 307 -24.74 4.91 1.64
C ASN A 307 -23.95 4.96 0.31
N PHE A 308 -24.43 4.28 -0.73
CA PHE A 308 -23.76 4.24 -2.04
C PHE A 308 -23.48 5.65 -2.61
N SER A 309 -24.50 6.53 -2.64
CA SER A 309 -24.39 7.88 -3.20
C SER A 309 -23.41 8.75 -2.43
N GLU A 310 -23.42 8.66 -1.10
CA GLU A 310 -22.50 9.41 -0.24
C GLU A 310 -21.06 8.89 -0.38
N SER A 311 -20.87 7.57 -0.50
CA SER A 311 -19.56 6.95 -0.69
C SER A 311 -18.94 7.39 -2.02
N LEU A 312 -19.74 7.37 -3.09
CA LEU A 312 -19.31 7.81 -4.42
C LEU A 312 -18.96 9.30 -4.45
N SER A 313 -19.76 10.13 -3.77
CA SER A 313 -19.52 11.57 -3.69
C SER A 313 -18.25 11.89 -2.91
N PHE A 314 -18.02 11.20 -1.78
CA PHE A 314 -16.80 11.33 -0.99
C PHE A 314 -15.55 11.00 -1.81
N VAL A 315 -15.53 9.86 -2.49
CA VAL A 315 -14.38 9.44 -3.30
C VAL A 315 -14.09 10.45 -4.42
N ARG A 316 -15.11 10.95 -5.12
CA ARG A 316 -14.95 11.97 -6.17
C ARG A 316 -14.39 13.27 -5.62
N TYR A 317 -15.02 13.81 -4.57
CA TYR A 317 -14.55 15.02 -3.90
C TYR A 317 -13.09 14.90 -3.47
N PHE A 318 -12.71 13.77 -2.88
CA PHE A 318 -11.37 13.55 -2.37
C PHE A 318 -10.32 13.46 -3.49
N MET A 319 -10.65 12.80 -4.60
CA MET A 319 -9.79 12.72 -5.78
C MET A 319 -9.60 14.09 -6.46
N ASP A 320 -10.65 14.92 -6.51
CA ASP A 320 -10.60 16.24 -7.13
C ASP A 320 -9.83 17.25 -6.25
N LYS A 321 -10.11 17.26 -4.94
CA LYS A 321 -9.47 18.15 -3.96
C LYS A 321 -7.97 17.91 -3.85
N ASN A 322 -7.55 16.64 -3.86
CA ASN A 322 -6.15 16.24 -3.69
C ASN A 322 -5.45 16.04 -5.04
N SER A 323 -5.86 16.80 -6.06
CA SER A 323 -5.18 16.81 -7.35
C SER A 323 -3.72 17.27 -7.19
N MET A 324 -2.81 16.55 -7.83
CA MET A 324 -1.38 16.81 -7.71
C MET A 324 -1.00 18.17 -8.30
N LYS A 325 -0.27 18.96 -7.53
CA LYS A 325 0.30 20.24 -7.94
C LYS A 325 1.74 20.01 -8.40
N ILE A 326 2.08 20.52 -9.59
CA ILE A 326 3.47 20.56 -10.07
C ILE A 326 4.20 21.71 -9.36
N LEU A 327 5.37 21.41 -8.79
CA LEU A 327 6.25 22.35 -8.09
C LEU A 327 7.38 22.89 -8.97
#